data_AF-A0A7S1V968-F1
#
_entry.id   AF-A0A7S1V968-F1
#
_cell.length_a   1.000
_cell.length_b   1.000
_cell.length_c   1.000
_cell.angle_alpha   90.00
_cell.angle_beta   90.00
_cell.angle_gamma   90.00
#
_symmetry.space_group_name_H-M   'P 1'
#
loop_
_entity.id
_entity.type
_entity.pdbx_description
1 polymer ?
#
loop_
_entity_poly.entity_id
_entity_poly.type
_entity_poly.pdbx_seq_one_letter_code
_entity_poly.pdbx_strand_id
1 'polypeptide(L)'
;NGSVSLSVSSVLGESERSTLLFEPAAAVSTVNEAARRARPPHVRPAASRSVAAADSSHPSRATHASSTGVIAVDMSTVDWSIASGGASTGVLALSLQGRANAGNGTARLFLDYGADWPFSYTPELRSFYASKHFNMTMQNMSVWDAATSFRDTYACFVVWDESVINSVSVALTLAGIQGCLVVSRPDQIAFLEAKGVPKERDFRGFFAGWADVDIIRWSYDQYFAKCSHDYIIWLGGECCSSIRPAVADFGVAQRAFFAGDLSTLPGTEEAKLANAIVASASKFAVIVGWHSYTKGDLEATFTSLMSSHSARVHGLNTLPNLSFIHGVPLPQGYTFRQKPLCPDAAAAASVNVSKVLSVAVQTDGLGLGTWTKPGRGEIPYAWEVTLNDVWLQPTLLMMFYEQATCNDRFVGALSGPGYMYPRAVPSSTLPTLLAMANGFLEELDLHAMTIMDESHGQLQHNLPKDIVD
;
A
#
# COMPACT_ATOMS: atom_id res chain seq x y z
N ASN A 1 41.05 -9.54 4.49
CA ASN A 1 40.91 -8.18 3.92
C ASN A 1 40.42 -8.29 2.50
N GLY A 2 39.12 -8.13 2.31
CA GLY A 2 38.46 -8.21 1.01
C GLY A 2 37.02 -7.77 1.21
N SER A 3 36.82 -6.46 1.33
CA SER A 3 35.50 -5.83 1.34
C SER A 3 34.87 -6.00 -0.04
N VAL A 4 33.82 -6.80 -0.13
CA VAL A 4 32.96 -6.85 -1.32
C VAL A 4 31.99 -5.69 -1.20
N SER A 5 32.16 -4.66 -2.04
CA SER A 5 31.18 -3.58 -2.19
C SER A 5 30.08 -4.04 -3.15
N LEU A 6 28.85 -4.15 -2.65
CA LEU A 6 27.66 -4.20 -3.49
C LEU A 6 27.38 -2.78 -3.98
N SER A 7 27.53 -2.53 -5.28
CA SER A 7 27.00 -1.33 -5.92
C SER A 7 25.59 -1.63 -6.41
N VAL A 8 24.59 -1.07 -5.72
CA VAL A 8 23.22 -1.01 -6.21
C VAL A 8 23.11 0.24 -7.07
N SER A 9 22.73 0.09 -8.32
CA SER A 9 22.33 1.22 -9.18
C SER A 9 20.81 1.25 -9.20
N SER A 10 20.21 2.12 -8.40
CA SER A 10 18.80 2.49 -8.54
C SER A 10 18.67 3.35 -9.79
N VAL A 11 18.03 2.84 -10.84
CA VAL A 11 17.55 3.68 -11.94
C VAL A 11 16.22 4.25 -11.48
N LEU A 12 16.28 5.33 -10.68
CA LEU A 12 15.13 6.20 -10.53
C LEU A 12 14.90 6.85 -11.89
N GLY A 13 13.69 6.68 -12.43
CA GLY A 13 13.25 7.38 -13.63
C GLY A 13 13.07 8.85 -13.32
N GLU A 14 14.16 9.62 -13.26
CA GLU A 14 14.11 11.07 -13.19
C GLU A 14 14.10 11.66 -14.61
N SER A 15 12.97 12.25 -14.96
CA SER A 15 12.95 13.33 -15.94
C SER A 15 13.48 14.60 -15.28
N GLU A 16 14.46 15.20 -15.96
CA GLU A 16 15.00 16.55 -15.80
C GLU A 16 16.33 16.72 -15.05
N ARG A 17 17.29 17.27 -15.80
CA ARG A 17 18.67 17.54 -15.45
C ARG A 17 18.78 18.70 -14.46
N SER A 18 19.55 18.52 -13.39
CA SER A 18 20.41 19.60 -12.89
C SER A 18 21.65 19.04 -12.19
N THR A 19 22.81 19.36 -12.77
CA THR A 19 24.13 18.88 -12.34
C THR A 19 24.66 19.80 -11.24
N LEU A 20 24.90 19.29 -10.03
CA LEU A 20 25.74 19.96 -9.04
C LEU A 20 26.88 19.02 -8.62
N LEU A 21 28.09 19.43 -8.98
CA LEU A 21 29.37 18.81 -8.69
C LEU A 21 29.71 18.95 -7.20
N PHE A 22 30.09 17.85 -6.55
CA PHE A 22 30.80 17.88 -5.27
C PHE A 22 32.12 17.12 -5.40
N GLU A 23 33.24 17.83 -5.17
CA GLU A 23 34.59 17.26 -5.00
C GLU A 23 34.73 16.61 -3.61
N PRO A 24 35.55 15.55 -3.45
CA PRO A 24 35.77 14.91 -2.15
C PRO A 24 36.94 15.56 -1.39
N ALA A 25 36.68 15.96 -0.15
CA ALA A 25 37.72 16.32 0.81
C ALA A 25 38.32 15.07 1.47
N ALA A 26 39.65 14.99 1.43
CA ALA A 26 40.46 13.93 2.02
C ALA A 26 40.42 13.95 3.57
N ALA A 27 40.45 12.77 4.19
CA ALA A 27 40.72 12.61 5.61
C ALA A 27 41.78 11.53 5.86
N VAL A 28 42.65 11.87 6.80
CA VAL A 28 43.96 11.30 7.12
C VAL A 28 43.86 10.14 8.12
N SER A 29 44.78 9.18 7.99
CA SER A 29 45.06 8.05 8.90
C SER A 29 45.40 8.50 10.33
N THR A 30 45.10 7.77 11.42
CA THR A 30 45.88 6.61 11.89
C THR A 30 45.32 6.05 13.22
N VAL A 31 45.30 4.70 13.31
CA VAL A 31 45.77 3.82 14.42
C VAL A 31 45.16 3.98 15.83
N ASN A 32 44.44 2.95 16.30
CA ASN A 32 44.98 2.07 17.36
C ASN A 32 44.24 0.73 17.49
N GLU A 33 45.04 -0.31 17.67
CA GLU A 33 44.69 -1.73 17.75
C GLU A 33 44.68 -2.20 19.21
N ALA A 34 44.05 -3.36 19.44
CA ALA A 34 44.18 -4.29 20.56
C ALA A 34 43.25 -4.14 21.78
N ALA A 35 42.25 -5.05 21.84
CA ALA A 35 42.22 -6.08 22.89
C ALA A 35 41.34 -7.26 22.47
N ARG A 36 41.94 -8.45 22.48
CA ARG A 36 41.34 -9.76 22.19
C ARG A 36 40.89 -10.45 23.49
N ARG A 37 39.95 -11.40 23.30
CA ARG A 37 39.64 -12.61 24.11
C ARG A 37 38.72 -12.42 25.34
N ALA A 38 37.50 -12.95 25.23
CA ALA A 38 37.07 -14.16 25.94
C ALA A 38 35.71 -14.65 25.38
N ARG A 39 35.61 -15.93 24.98
CA ARG A 39 34.35 -16.65 24.72
C ARG A 39 34.02 -17.53 25.94
N PRO A 40 32.77 -17.60 26.39
CA PRO A 40 32.23 -18.75 27.11
C PRO A 40 31.35 -19.64 26.19
N PRO A 41 31.05 -20.88 26.61
CA PRO A 41 30.65 -21.97 25.71
C PRO A 41 29.15 -22.03 25.40
N HIS A 42 28.85 -22.71 24.30
CA HIS A 42 27.54 -23.09 23.80
C HIS A 42 26.67 -23.79 24.86
N VAL A 43 25.49 -23.24 25.11
CA VAL A 43 24.36 -23.93 25.73
C VAL A 43 23.29 -24.13 24.65
N ARG A 44 22.96 -25.38 24.34
CA ARG A 44 21.78 -25.73 23.53
C ARG A 44 20.53 -25.61 24.42
N PRO A 45 19.47 -24.89 24.01
CA PRO A 45 18.15 -25.11 24.58
C PRO A 45 17.45 -26.23 23.83
N ALA A 46 16.83 -27.11 24.62
CA ALA A 46 16.00 -28.21 24.20
C ALA A 46 14.72 -27.75 23.50
N ALA A 47 14.16 -28.65 22.69
CA ALA A 47 12.86 -28.51 22.04
C ALA A 47 11.77 -28.13 23.05
N SER A 48 11.19 -26.94 22.88
CA SER A 48 9.92 -26.57 23.51
C SER A 48 8.77 -26.86 22.54
N ARG A 49 7.76 -27.53 23.09
CA ARG A 49 6.55 -27.97 22.43
C ARG A 49 5.75 -26.77 21.91
N SER A 50 5.17 -26.97 20.73
CA SER A 50 3.97 -26.30 20.18
C SER A 50 3.11 -25.63 21.26
N VAL A 51 3.11 -24.31 21.24
CA VAL A 51 2.06 -23.48 21.84
C VAL A 51 1.19 -23.00 20.69
N ALA A 52 0.19 -23.80 20.39
CA ALA A 52 -0.97 -23.37 19.62
C ALA A 52 -1.72 -22.33 20.46
N ALA A 53 -1.48 -21.05 20.18
CA ALA A 53 -2.34 -19.92 20.55
C ALA A 53 -1.95 -18.71 19.69
N ALA A 54 -2.28 -18.77 18.39
CA ALA A 54 -2.30 -17.57 17.55
C ALA A 54 -3.58 -16.80 17.89
N ASP A 55 -3.43 -15.84 18.78
CA ASP A 55 -4.28 -14.65 18.85
C ASP A 55 -4.37 -14.07 17.43
N SER A 56 -5.58 -13.77 16.94
CA SER A 56 -5.83 -13.57 15.50
C SER A 56 -5.07 -12.37 14.94
N SER A 57 -3.91 -12.61 14.32
CA SER A 57 -3.02 -11.62 13.70
C SER A 57 -3.56 -11.00 12.39
N HIS A 58 -4.81 -11.30 12.04
CA HIS A 58 -5.46 -10.88 10.82
C HIS A 58 -6.68 -10.02 11.17
N PRO A 59 -6.80 -8.80 10.64
CA PRO A 59 -8.11 -8.21 10.40
C PRO A 59 -8.97 -9.22 9.61
N SER A 60 -10.26 -9.35 9.97
CA SER A 60 -11.08 -10.49 9.54
C SER A 60 -11.07 -10.72 8.02
N ARG A 61 -10.64 -11.92 7.60
CA ARG A 61 -10.69 -12.35 6.19
C ARG A 61 -12.12 -12.70 5.78
N ALA A 62 -12.52 -12.34 4.57
CA ALA A 62 -13.79 -12.79 4.01
C ALA A 62 -13.79 -14.33 3.83
N THR A 63 -14.85 -15.00 4.31
CA THR A 63 -14.98 -16.46 4.24
C THR A 63 -16.01 -16.94 3.21
N HIS A 64 -16.89 -16.04 2.74
CA HIS A 64 -17.91 -16.32 1.72
C HIS A 64 -18.16 -15.07 0.88
N ALA A 65 -18.33 -15.22 -0.44
CA ALA A 65 -18.73 -14.14 -1.34
C ALA A 65 -19.97 -14.50 -2.16
N SER A 66 -20.83 -13.50 -2.37
CA SER A 66 -21.87 -13.53 -3.40
C SER A 66 -21.33 -12.80 -4.64
N SER A 67 -20.73 -13.53 -5.58
CA SER A 67 -20.10 -12.98 -6.80
C SER A 67 -21.05 -12.91 -8.01
N THR A 68 -22.35 -13.08 -7.83
CA THR A 68 -23.33 -12.91 -8.93
C THR A 68 -23.59 -11.43 -9.19
N GLY A 69 -23.29 -10.96 -10.41
CA GLY A 69 -23.66 -9.63 -10.90
C GLY A 69 -22.70 -8.51 -10.51
N VAL A 70 -21.40 -8.68 -10.76
CA VAL A 70 -20.40 -7.61 -10.56
C VAL A 70 -20.54 -6.54 -11.64
N ILE A 71 -20.48 -5.28 -11.24
CA ILE A 71 -20.44 -4.14 -12.15
C ILE A 71 -18.98 -3.69 -12.30
N ALA A 72 -18.58 -3.36 -13.52
CA ALA A 72 -17.32 -2.71 -13.83
C ALA A 72 -17.57 -1.30 -14.36
N VAL A 73 -16.79 -0.32 -13.90
CA VAL A 73 -16.79 1.05 -14.40
C VAL A 73 -15.41 1.36 -14.99
N ASP A 74 -15.39 1.84 -16.23
CA ASP A 74 -14.17 2.21 -16.93
C ASP A 74 -13.61 3.54 -16.37
N MET A 75 -12.37 3.49 -15.88
CA MET A 75 -11.61 4.62 -15.36
C MET A 75 -10.50 5.07 -16.31
N SER A 76 -10.27 4.37 -17.43
CA SER A 76 -9.14 4.60 -18.33
C SER A 76 -9.18 5.97 -19.01
N THR A 77 -10.35 6.58 -19.13
CA THR A 77 -10.54 7.90 -19.76
C THR A 77 -10.68 9.03 -18.75
N VAL A 78 -10.57 8.75 -17.45
CA VAL A 78 -10.70 9.79 -16.41
C VAL A 78 -9.44 10.65 -16.40
N ASP A 79 -9.61 11.93 -16.72
CA ASP A 79 -8.58 12.94 -16.50
C ASP A 79 -8.56 13.35 -15.02
N TRP A 80 -7.54 12.90 -14.31
CA TRP A 80 -7.34 13.13 -12.87
C TRP A 80 -6.88 14.55 -12.52
N SER A 81 -6.71 15.43 -13.52
CA SER A 81 -6.60 16.86 -13.31
C SER A 81 -7.85 17.42 -12.63
N ILE A 82 -7.65 18.28 -11.64
CA ILE A 82 -8.72 18.99 -10.94
C ILE A 82 -9.44 19.94 -11.91
N ALA A 83 -8.68 20.62 -12.77
CA ALA A 83 -9.21 21.63 -13.67
C ALA A 83 -10.18 21.07 -14.73
N SER A 84 -10.02 19.80 -15.12
CA SER A 84 -10.89 19.17 -16.13
C SER A 84 -12.24 18.73 -15.57
N GLY A 85 -12.35 18.61 -14.24
CA GLY A 85 -13.50 18.00 -13.55
C GLY A 85 -13.51 16.47 -13.58
N GLY A 86 -12.60 15.82 -14.32
CA GLY A 86 -12.50 14.36 -14.34
C GLY A 86 -12.13 13.78 -12.96
N ALA A 87 -11.31 14.48 -12.19
CA ALA A 87 -11.00 14.13 -10.80
C ALA A 87 -12.27 13.94 -9.94
N SER A 88 -13.29 14.79 -10.10
CA SER A 88 -14.55 14.66 -9.35
C SER A 88 -15.32 13.41 -9.76
N THR A 89 -15.32 13.05 -11.04
CA THR A 89 -15.91 11.78 -11.52
C THR A 89 -15.15 10.58 -10.95
N GLY A 90 -13.83 10.68 -10.87
CA GLY A 90 -12.97 9.69 -10.22
C GLY A 90 -13.31 9.48 -8.74
N VAL A 91 -13.43 10.57 -7.98
CA VAL A 91 -13.78 10.54 -6.55
C VAL A 91 -15.20 9.98 -6.32
N LEU A 92 -16.16 10.30 -7.19
CA LEU A 92 -17.49 9.69 -7.18
C LEU A 92 -17.40 8.17 -7.37
N ALA A 93 -16.66 7.70 -8.38
CA ALA A 93 -16.49 6.27 -8.64
C ALA A 93 -15.83 5.54 -7.47
N LEU A 94 -14.79 6.14 -6.86
CA LEU A 94 -14.08 5.58 -5.71
C LEU A 94 -14.94 5.49 -4.46
N SER A 95 -15.65 6.56 -4.11
CA SER A 95 -16.59 6.52 -2.98
C SER A 95 -17.71 5.51 -3.22
N LEU A 96 -18.24 5.44 -4.43
CA LEU A 96 -19.23 4.43 -4.82
C LEU A 96 -18.68 3.00 -4.70
N GLN A 97 -17.44 2.74 -5.16
CA GLN A 97 -16.79 1.45 -5.00
C GLN A 97 -16.66 1.07 -3.54
N GLY A 98 -16.18 1.99 -2.70
CA GLY A 98 -16.12 1.79 -1.27
C GLY A 98 -17.48 1.43 -0.67
N ARG A 99 -18.55 2.13 -1.04
CA ARG A 99 -19.93 1.83 -0.59
C ARG A 99 -20.45 0.50 -1.09
N ALA A 100 -20.25 0.18 -2.37
CA ALA A 100 -20.66 -1.07 -2.97
C ALA A 100 -19.95 -2.28 -2.35
N ASN A 101 -18.71 -2.09 -1.88
CA ASN A 101 -17.87 -3.15 -1.30
C ASN A 101 -17.78 -3.07 0.25
N ALA A 102 -18.55 -2.21 0.93
CA ALA A 102 -18.48 -1.92 2.37
C ALA A 102 -18.97 -3.06 3.32
N GLY A 103 -18.94 -4.32 2.90
CA GLY A 103 -19.37 -5.48 3.69
C GLY A 103 -18.34 -6.60 3.66
N ASN A 104 -18.29 -7.40 4.72
CA ASN A 104 -17.41 -8.56 4.74
C ASN A 104 -17.83 -9.55 3.62
N GLY A 105 -16.89 -9.87 2.72
CA GLY A 105 -17.13 -10.76 1.57
C GLY A 105 -17.96 -10.15 0.43
N THR A 106 -18.09 -8.82 0.37
CA THR A 106 -18.77 -8.15 -0.75
C THR A 106 -17.77 -7.55 -1.73
N ALA A 107 -17.73 -8.09 -2.94
CA ALA A 107 -16.97 -7.55 -4.07
C ALA A 107 -17.93 -7.36 -5.25
N ARG A 108 -18.51 -6.16 -5.37
CA ARG A 108 -19.63 -5.87 -6.28
C ARG A 108 -19.32 -4.82 -7.34
N LEU A 109 -18.41 -3.89 -7.06
CA LEU A 109 -17.98 -2.86 -8.01
C LEU A 109 -16.47 -2.91 -8.22
N PHE A 110 -16.07 -3.14 -9.47
CA PHE A 110 -14.69 -3.11 -9.95
C PHE A 110 -14.46 -1.85 -10.80
N LEU A 111 -13.30 -1.24 -10.69
CA LEU A 111 -12.90 -0.07 -11.47
C LEU A 111 -11.77 -0.47 -12.44
N ASP A 112 -11.98 -0.28 -13.74
CA ASP A 112 -10.99 -0.63 -14.76
C ASP A 112 -10.06 0.55 -15.04
N TYR A 113 -8.83 0.45 -14.55
CA TYR A 113 -7.78 1.42 -14.82
C TYR A 113 -7.05 1.08 -16.13
N GLY A 114 -6.70 2.12 -16.89
CA GLY A 114 -5.99 1.99 -18.16
C GLY A 114 -4.52 1.57 -18.00
N ALA A 115 -3.88 1.23 -19.12
CA ALA A 115 -2.49 0.77 -19.16
C ALA A 115 -1.45 1.81 -18.67
N ASP A 116 -1.82 3.09 -18.70
CA ASP A 116 -0.97 4.21 -18.24
C ASP A 116 -1.10 4.45 -16.72
N TRP A 117 -1.96 3.70 -16.03
CA TRP A 117 -2.02 3.72 -14.57
C TRP A 117 -0.79 3.01 -13.98
N PRO A 118 -0.19 3.49 -12.87
CA PRO A 118 1.03 2.89 -12.30
C PRO A 118 0.92 1.38 -12.05
N PHE A 119 -0.26 0.94 -11.59
CA PHE A 119 -0.61 -0.46 -11.40
C PHE A 119 -1.32 -1.01 -12.65
N SER A 120 -0.50 -1.33 -13.65
CA SER A 120 -0.97 -1.71 -14.99
C SER A 120 -1.61 -3.10 -15.10
N TYR A 121 -1.69 -3.87 -14.01
CA TYR A 121 -2.25 -5.23 -13.98
C TYR A 121 -3.78 -5.31 -14.01
N THR A 122 -4.47 -4.18 -13.94
CA THR A 122 -5.94 -4.15 -13.77
C THR A 122 -6.68 -4.94 -14.87
N PRO A 123 -6.33 -4.83 -16.16
CA PRO A 123 -6.94 -5.63 -17.23
C PRO A 123 -6.69 -7.14 -17.09
N GLU A 124 -5.48 -7.53 -16.70
CA GLU A 124 -5.11 -8.93 -16.45
C GLU A 124 -5.85 -9.50 -15.24
N LEU A 125 -6.01 -8.70 -14.17
CA LEU A 125 -6.76 -9.08 -12.98
C LEU A 125 -8.25 -9.28 -13.29
N ARG A 126 -8.84 -8.39 -14.08
CA ARG A 126 -10.22 -8.56 -14.57
C ARG A 126 -10.37 -9.87 -15.36
N SER A 127 -9.42 -10.16 -16.25
CA SER A 127 -9.39 -11.41 -17.01
C SER A 127 -9.22 -12.64 -16.11
N PHE A 128 -8.42 -12.52 -15.05
CA PHE A 128 -8.21 -13.57 -14.06
C PHE A 128 -9.50 -13.91 -13.29
N TYR A 129 -10.31 -12.91 -12.94
CA TYR A 129 -11.61 -13.15 -12.32
C TYR A 129 -12.64 -13.82 -13.27
N ALA A 130 -12.51 -13.63 -14.58
CA ALA A 130 -13.33 -14.36 -15.56
C ALA A 130 -12.91 -15.84 -15.72
N SER A 131 -11.75 -16.23 -15.19
CA SER A 131 -11.24 -17.61 -15.29
C SER A 131 -12.11 -18.60 -14.51
N LYS A 132 -11.87 -19.90 -14.75
CA LYS A 132 -12.55 -21.01 -14.06
C LYS A 132 -12.46 -20.99 -12.53
N HIS A 133 -11.51 -20.25 -11.96
CA HIS A 133 -11.34 -20.16 -10.50
C HIS A 133 -12.46 -19.37 -9.83
N PHE A 134 -12.95 -18.31 -10.49
CA PHE A 134 -13.95 -17.40 -9.93
C PHE A 134 -15.24 -17.35 -10.76
N ASN A 135 -15.16 -17.66 -12.07
CA ASN A 135 -16.28 -17.61 -13.01
C ASN A 135 -17.07 -16.30 -12.92
N MET A 136 -16.38 -15.19 -12.68
CA MET A 136 -16.99 -13.91 -12.39
C MET A 136 -17.31 -13.20 -13.70
N THR A 137 -18.57 -12.82 -13.87
CA THR A 137 -18.99 -11.95 -14.98
C THR A 137 -19.10 -10.52 -14.47
N MET A 138 -18.41 -9.60 -15.16
CA MET A 138 -18.44 -8.17 -14.87
C MET A 138 -19.16 -7.41 -15.98
N GLN A 139 -20.27 -6.76 -15.65
CA GLN A 139 -21.04 -5.94 -16.58
C GLN A 139 -20.49 -4.51 -16.59
N ASN A 140 -20.11 -4.00 -17.77
CA ASN A 140 -19.70 -2.61 -17.91
C ASN A 140 -20.90 -1.67 -17.76
N MET A 141 -20.73 -0.64 -16.93
CA MET A 141 -21.69 0.44 -16.74
C MET A 141 -20.99 1.79 -16.67
N SER A 142 -21.72 2.86 -16.97
CA SER A 142 -21.28 4.20 -16.59
C SER A 142 -21.28 4.34 -15.07
N VAL A 143 -20.51 5.29 -14.52
CA VAL A 143 -20.55 5.58 -13.07
C VAL A 143 -21.96 5.97 -12.60
N TRP A 144 -22.78 6.59 -13.47
CA TRP A 144 -24.16 7.00 -13.18
C TRP A 144 -25.11 5.80 -13.09
N ASP A 145 -24.98 4.86 -14.02
CA ASP A 145 -25.79 3.64 -14.02
C ASP A 145 -25.38 2.73 -12.85
N ALA A 146 -24.08 2.66 -12.55
CA ALA A 146 -23.57 1.98 -11.37
C ALA A 146 -24.12 2.62 -10.08
N ALA A 147 -24.08 3.96 -9.95
CA ALA A 147 -24.64 4.66 -8.81
C ALA A 147 -26.14 4.39 -8.65
N THR A 148 -26.88 4.32 -9.76
CA THR A 148 -28.29 3.93 -9.75
C THR A 148 -28.49 2.50 -9.29
N SER A 149 -27.67 1.57 -9.77
CA SER A 149 -27.73 0.14 -9.41
C SER A 149 -27.39 -0.11 -7.95
N PHE A 150 -26.53 0.71 -7.37
CA PHE A 150 -26.10 0.62 -5.97
C PHE A 150 -26.79 1.64 -5.05
N ARG A 151 -27.98 2.14 -5.42
CA ARG A 151 -28.68 3.18 -4.67
C ARG A 151 -28.80 2.85 -3.17
N ASP A 152 -29.02 1.59 -2.82
CA ASP A 152 -29.21 1.15 -1.44
C ASP A 152 -27.92 1.09 -0.61
N THR A 153 -26.76 1.33 -1.21
CA THR A 153 -25.45 1.22 -0.52
C THR A 153 -24.97 2.54 0.09
N TYR A 154 -25.65 3.66 -0.22
CA TYR A 154 -25.33 4.99 0.27
C TYR A 154 -26.57 5.76 0.75
N ALA A 155 -26.42 6.50 1.84
CA ALA A 155 -27.51 7.23 2.49
C ALA A 155 -27.58 8.70 2.05
N CYS A 156 -26.46 9.26 1.59
CA CYS A 156 -26.26 10.70 1.42
C CYS A 156 -25.17 11.01 0.38
N PHE A 157 -24.92 12.29 0.14
CA PHE A 157 -23.73 12.75 -0.56
C PHE A 157 -23.06 13.94 0.14
N VAL A 158 -21.74 14.04 -0.03
CA VAL A 158 -20.90 15.12 0.50
C VAL A 158 -20.27 15.84 -0.68
N VAL A 159 -20.30 17.17 -0.65
CA VAL A 159 -19.68 18.01 -1.68
C VAL A 159 -18.30 18.44 -1.22
N TRP A 160 -17.25 18.08 -1.96
CA TRP A 160 -15.88 18.55 -1.71
C TRP A 160 -15.56 19.82 -2.51
N ASP A 161 -14.51 20.52 -2.13
CA ASP A 161 -14.06 21.75 -2.77
C ASP A 161 -12.82 21.49 -3.63
N GLU A 162 -12.99 21.48 -4.94
CA GLU A 162 -11.88 21.32 -5.88
C GLU A 162 -10.83 22.44 -5.82
N SER A 163 -11.15 23.60 -5.26
CA SER A 163 -10.17 24.67 -5.04
C SER A 163 -9.29 24.47 -3.80
N VAL A 164 -9.64 23.49 -2.94
CA VAL A 164 -8.92 23.16 -1.71
C VAL A 164 -8.75 21.63 -1.65
N ILE A 165 -7.63 21.13 -2.17
CA ILE A 165 -7.39 19.68 -2.39
C ILE A 165 -7.72 18.83 -1.16
N ASN A 166 -7.24 19.22 0.02
CA ASN A 166 -7.46 18.44 1.25
C ASN A 166 -8.92 18.38 1.72
N SER A 167 -9.83 19.19 1.15
CA SER A 167 -11.26 19.02 1.38
C SER A 167 -11.79 17.67 0.91
N VAL A 168 -11.13 17.02 -0.09
CA VAL A 168 -11.50 15.67 -0.55
C VAL A 168 -11.29 14.64 0.55
N SER A 169 -10.19 14.74 1.31
CA SER A 169 -9.87 13.84 2.42
C SER A 169 -10.90 13.95 3.54
N VAL A 170 -11.33 15.18 3.84
CA VAL A 170 -12.41 15.44 4.79
C VAL A 170 -13.74 14.86 4.31
N ALA A 171 -14.07 15.06 3.03
CA ALA A 171 -15.29 14.55 2.43
C ALA A 171 -15.33 13.02 2.38
N LEU A 172 -14.21 12.37 2.03
CA LEU A 172 -14.06 10.91 2.00
C LEU A 172 -14.13 10.30 3.41
N THR A 173 -13.53 10.95 4.41
CA THR A 173 -13.67 10.56 5.82
C THR A 173 -15.14 10.58 6.24
N LEU A 174 -15.85 11.68 5.97
CA LEU A 174 -17.27 11.81 6.30
C LEU A 174 -18.12 10.79 5.52
N ALA A 175 -17.81 10.56 4.25
CA ALA A 175 -18.51 9.60 3.40
C ALA A 175 -18.36 8.16 3.89
N GLY A 176 -17.18 7.77 4.38
CA GLY A 176 -16.99 6.47 5.02
C GLY A 176 -17.88 6.29 6.25
N ILE A 177 -17.86 7.25 7.19
CA ILE A 177 -18.57 7.12 8.47
C ILE A 177 -20.09 7.31 8.37
N GLN A 178 -20.59 8.11 7.42
CA GLN A 178 -22.04 8.34 7.20
C GLN A 178 -22.62 7.49 6.08
N GLY A 179 -21.78 6.80 5.32
CA GLY A 179 -22.18 6.06 4.13
C GLY A 179 -22.67 6.97 3.01
N CYS A 180 -21.93 8.02 2.69
CA CYS A 180 -22.25 8.93 1.58
C CYS A 180 -21.42 8.60 0.32
N LEU A 181 -21.82 9.19 -0.81
CA LEU A 181 -20.96 9.40 -1.98
C LEU A 181 -20.27 10.77 -1.89
N VAL A 182 -19.16 10.94 -2.60
CA VAL A 182 -18.42 12.22 -2.68
C VAL A 182 -18.51 12.78 -4.09
N VAL A 183 -18.92 14.03 -4.23
CA VAL A 183 -19.11 14.75 -5.51
C VAL A 183 -18.65 16.20 -5.39
N SER A 184 -18.52 16.92 -6.49
CA SER A 184 -18.23 18.37 -6.46
C SER A 184 -18.99 19.14 -7.54
N ARG A 185 -19.20 18.51 -8.70
CA ARG A 185 -19.72 19.19 -9.89
C ARG A 185 -21.26 19.30 -9.90
N PRO A 186 -21.85 20.37 -10.48
CA PRO A 186 -23.29 20.60 -10.44
C PRO A 186 -24.15 19.48 -11.05
N ASP A 187 -23.68 18.84 -12.11
CA ASP A 187 -24.33 17.69 -12.75
C ASP A 187 -24.39 16.48 -11.82
N GLN A 188 -23.31 16.22 -11.07
CA GLN A 188 -23.24 15.17 -10.06
C GLN A 188 -24.21 15.42 -8.90
N ILE A 189 -24.24 16.66 -8.41
CA ILE A 189 -25.15 17.09 -7.36
C ILE A 189 -26.60 16.95 -7.84
N ALA A 190 -26.93 17.48 -9.01
CA ALA A 190 -28.28 17.41 -9.59
C ALA A 190 -28.75 15.97 -9.81
N PHE A 191 -27.86 15.07 -10.26
CA PHE A 191 -28.16 13.65 -10.41
C PHE A 191 -28.57 12.99 -9.10
N LEU A 192 -27.86 13.29 -8.00
CA LEU A 192 -28.14 12.71 -6.69
C LEU A 192 -29.39 13.31 -6.05
N GLU A 193 -29.58 14.63 -6.17
CA GLU A 193 -30.79 15.32 -5.71
C GLU A 193 -32.04 14.83 -6.44
N ALA A 194 -31.97 14.62 -7.76
CA ALA A 194 -33.07 14.06 -8.55
C ALA A 194 -33.46 12.64 -8.13
N LYS A 195 -32.56 11.90 -7.47
CA LYS A 195 -32.80 10.56 -6.91
C LYS A 195 -33.16 10.60 -5.42
N GLY A 196 -33.44 11.79 -4.86
CA GLY A 196 -33.80 11.97 -3.46
C GLY A 196 -32.67 11.60 -2.49
N VAL A 197 -31.41 11.65 -2.93
CA VAL A 197 -30.26 11.44 -2.06
C VAL A 197 -30.02 12.76 -1.31
N PRO A 198 -30.04 12.79 0.03
CA PRO A 198 -29.82 14.02 0.78
C PRO A 198 -28.35 14.46 0.73
N LYS A 199 -28.13 15.78 0.67
CA LYS A 199 -26.81 16.38 0.88
C LYS A 199 -26.49 16.40 2.38
N GLU A 200 -25.48 15.66 2.80
CA GLU A 200 -25.00 15.64 4.19
C GLU A 200 -24.24 16.94 4.51
N ARG A 201 -23.28 17.30 3.65
CA ARG A 201 -22.45 18.49 3.84
C ARG A 201 -21.92 19.03 2.53
N ASP A 202 -21.72 20.34 2.48
CA ASP A 202 -21.11 21.05 1.37
C ASP A 202 -19.87 21.79 1.88
N PHE A 203 -18.67 21.37 1.46
CA PHE A 203 -17.41 21.94 1.91
C PHE A 203 -16.87 23.05 1.00
N ARG A 204 -17.57 23.39 -0.09
CA ARG A 204 -17.15 24.46 -0.99
C ARG A 204 -17.09 25.80 -0.26
N GLY A 205 -15.93 26.45 -0.32
CA GLY A 205 -15.62 27.70 0.38
C GLY A 205 -15.39 27.56 1.89
N PHE A 206 -15.64 26.39 2.49
CA PHE A 206 -15.57 26.21 3.95
C PHE A 206 -14.13 26.31 4.47
N PHE A 207 -13.17 25.77 3.71
CA PHE A 207 -11.75 25.76 4.05
C PHE A 207 -10.93 26.81 3.27
N ALA A 208 -11.59 27.79 2.66
CA ALA A 208 -10.90 28.79 1.85
C ALA A 208 -9.87 29.56 2.69
N GLY A 209 -8.60 29.51 2.26
CA GLY A 209 -7.48 30.18 2.94
C GLY A 209 -6.94 29.47 4.18
N TRP A 210 -7.43 28.27 4.51
CA TRP A 210 -6.90 27.48 5.61
C TRP A 210 -5.62 26.74 5.19
N ALA A 211 -4.69 26.55 6.12
CA ALA A 211 -3.54 25.69 5.90
C ALA A 211 -3.96 24.21 5.95
N ASP A 212 -3.26 23.36 5.21
CA ASP A 212 -3.54 21.91 5.16
C ASP A 212 -3.58 21.27 6.54
N VAL A 213 -2.62 21.62 7.41
CA VAL A 213 -2.58 21.15 8.80
C VAL A 213 -3.85 21.49 9.58
N ASP A 214 -4.43 22.67 9.36
CA ASP A 214 -5.62 23.12 10.08
C ASP A 214 -6.89 22.45 9.54
N ILE A 215 -6.95 22.18 8.24
CA ILE A 215 -8.03 21.41 7.61
C ILE A 215 -8.05 19.98 8.17
N ILE A 216 -6.90 19.31 8.17
CA ILE A 216 -6.81 17.92 8.65
C ILE A 216 -6.97 17.86 10.17
N ARG A 217 -6.46 18.83 10.93
CA ARG A 217 -6.70 18.93 12.38
C ARG A 217 -8.18 19.08 12.69
N TRP A 218 -8.87 19.96 11.96
CA TRP A 218 -10.32 20.11 12.09
C TRP A 218 -11.04 18.78 11.79
N SER A 219 -10.67 18.10 10.70
CA SER A 219 -11.24 16.79 10.35
C SER A 219 -11.00 15.74 11.44
N TYR A 220 -9.78 15.69 11.99
CA TYR A 220 -9.39 14.80 13.07
C TYR A 220 -10.29 15.02 14.30
N ASP A 221 -10.41 16.26 14.76
CA ASP A 221 -11.21 16.62 15.93
C ASP A 221 -12.70 16.30 15.75
N GLN A 222 -13.23 16.44 14.53
CA GLN A 222 -14.64 16.19 14.24
C GLN A 222 -14.98 14.71 14.04
N TYR A 223 -14.10 13.96 13.37
CA TYR A 223 -14.47 12.68 12.76
C TYR A 223 -13.62 11.48 13.20
N PHE A 224 -12.38 11.67 13.66
CA PHE A 224 -11.47 10.55 13.95
C PHE A 224 -12.05 9.57 14.97
N ALA A 225 -12.72 10.07 16.01
CA ALA A 225 -13.35 9.23 17.04
C ALA A 225 -14.46 8.30 16.52
N LYS A 226 -15.00 8.55 15.32
CA LYS A 226 -16.04 7.75 14.65
C LYS A 226 -15.50 6.84 13.54
N CYS A 227 -14.22 6.98 13.22
CA CYS A 227 -13.55 6.19 12.19
C CYS A 227 -13.09 4.84 12.76
N SER A 228 -12.81 3.89 11.87
CA SER A 228 -11.93 2.77 12.22
C SER A 228 -10.53 3.29 12.53
N HIS A 229 -9.85 2.64 13.48
CA HIS A 229 -8.47 2.94 13.85
C HIS A 229 -7.48 1.89 13.33
N ASP A 230 -7.97 0.84 12.66
CA ASP A 230 -7.12 -0.22 12.09
C ASP A 230 -6.43 0.21 10.79
N TYR A 231 -7.01 1.21 10.11
CA TYR A 231 -6.50 1.78 8.87
C TYR A 231 -6.50 3.29 8.93
N ILE A 232 -5.41 3.88 8.44
CA ILE A 232 -5.32 5.32 8.15
C ILE A 232 -4.95 5.46 6.68
N ILE A 233 -5.63 6.35 5.96
CA ILE A 233 -5.41 6.55 4.53
C ILE A 233 -4.60 7.83 4.32
N TRP A 234 -3.47 7.71 3.62
CA TRP A 234 -2.67 8.84 3.15
C TRP A 234 -2.93 9.07 1.66
N LEU A 235 -3.39 10.26 1.31
CA LEU A 235 -3.70 10.64 -0.07
C LEU A 235 -2.70 11.66 -0.61
N GLY A 236 -1.43 11.48 -0.25
CA GLY A 236 -0.31 12.17 -0.90
C GLY A 236 0.08 11.49 -2.21
N GLY A 237 1.34 11.62 -2.61
CA GLY A 237 1.94 11.03 -3.81
C GLY A 237 1.68 11.81 -5.10
N GLU A 238 0.54 12.49 -5.20
CA GLU A 238 0.25 13.47 -6.24
C GLU A 238 -0.10 14.82 -5.58
N CYS A 239 0.20 15.95 -6.23
CA CYS A 239 -0.08 17.26 -5.66
C CYS A 239 -0.67 18.23 -6.69
N CYS A 240 -1.04 19.39 -6.14
CA CYS A 240 -1.08 20.66 -6.83
C CYS A 240 -2.26 20.84 -7.81
N SER A 241 -2.28 20.11 -8.92
CA SER A 241 -3.31 20.23 -9.96
C SER A 241 -3.98 18.90 -10.32
N SER A 242 -3.54 17.79 -9.73
CA SER A 242 -4.01 16.44 -9.98
C SER A 242 -4.16 15.70 -8.66
N ILE A 243 -5.07 14.72 -8.62
CA ILE A 243 -5.17 13.74 -7.55
C ILE A 243 -5.28 12.35 -8.15
N ARG A 244 -4.60 11.35 -7.58
CA ARG A 244 -4.77 9.94 -7.97
C ARG A 244 -5.03 9.05 -6.75
N PRO A 245 -6.16 9.22 -6.06
CA PRO A 245 -6.39 8.61 -4.75
C PRO A 245 -7.08 7.24 -4.86
N ALA A 246 -6.57 6.33 -5.67
CA ALA A 246 -7.26 5.06 -5.94
C ALA A 246 -7.53 4.22 -4.68
N VAL A 247 -6.69 4.32 -3.63
CA VAL A 247 -6.93 3.66 -2.33
C VAL A 247 -8.14 4.20 -1.56
N ALA A 248 -8.75 5.29 -2.03
CA ALA A 248 -9.90 5.89 -1.34
C ALA A 248 -11.13 4.98 -1.33
N ASP A 249 -11.26 4.05 -2.27
CA ASP A 249 -12.31 3.04 -2.26
C ASP A 249 -12.25 2.20 -0.96
N PHE A 250 -11.06 1.73 -0.61
CA PHE A 250 -10.82 0.96 0.59
C PHE A 250 -11.00 1.80 1.85
N GLY A 251 -10.52 3.04 1.86
CA GLY A 251 -10.73 3.96 2.97
C GLY A 251 -12.21 4.18 3.29
N VAL A 252 -13.03 4.38 2.26
CA VAL A 252 -14.49 4.52 2.41
C VAL A 252 -15.12 3.21 2.88
N ALA A 253 -14.71 2.06 2.34
CA ALA A 253 -15.23 0.74 2.74
C ALA A 253 -14.92 0.42 4.21
N GLN A 254 -13.71 0.75 4.67
CA GLN A 254 -13.25 0.49 6.05
C GLN A 254 -13.64 1.58 7.05
N ARG A 255 -14.32 2.64 6.60
CA ARG A 255 -14.65 3.82 7.42
C ARG A 255 -13.39 4.42 8.07
N ALA A 256 -12.28 4.42 7.32
CA ALA A 256 -10.97 4.87 7.78
C ALA A 256 -10.90 6.40 7.83
N PHE A 257 -9.97 6.91 8.63
CA PHE A 257 -9.62 8.33 8.61
C PHE A 257 -8.67 8.64 7.46
N PHE A 258 -8.93 9.71 6.71
CA PHE A 258 -8.07 10.18 5.63
C PHE A 258 -7.21 11.35 6.13
N ALA A 259 -5.90 11.10 6.28
CA ALA A 259 -4.91 12.08 6.72
C ALA A 259 -4.51 13.10 5.64
N GLY A 260 -5.04 12.97 4.41
CA GLY A 260 -4.70 13.83 3.29
C GLY A 260 -3.23 13.73 2.88
N ASP A 261 -2.64 14.86 2.50
CA ASP A 261 -1.20 14.98 2.19
C ASP A 261 -0.46 15.71 3.31
N LEU A 262 -0.61 15.24 4.56
CA LEU A 262 0.21 15.75 5.66
C LEU A 262 1.68 15.35 5.45
N SER A 263 2.56 16.35 5.48
CA SER A 263 4.00 16.15 5.46
C SER A 263 4.49 15.54 6.76
N THR A 264 5.47 14.64 6.63
CA THR A 264 6.17 14.02 7.76
C THR A 264 7.53 14.66 8.04
N LEU A 265 7.80 15.84 7.48
CA LEU A 265 9.08 16.54 7.64
C LEU A 265 9.29 16.91 9.13
N PRO A 266 10.36 16.40 9.78
CA PRO A 266 10.56 16.60 11.21
C PRO A 266 10.57 18.08 11.63
N GLY A 267 9.90 18.36 12.75
CA GLY A 267 9.82 19.71 13.33
C GLY A 267 8.67 20.59 12.81
N THR A 268 7.96 20.16 11.77
CA THR A 268 6.79 20.88 11.23
C THR A 268 5.52 20.63 12.04
N GLU A 269 4.54 21.53 11.92
CA GLU A 269 3.20 21.33 12.51
C GLU A 269 2.43 20.18 11.85
N GLU A 270 2.62 19.96 10.54
CA GLU A 270 2.06 18.81 9.84
C GLU A 270 2.61 17.49 10.40
N ALA A 271 3.93 17.39 10.62
CA ALA A 271 4.53 16.18 11.18
C ALA A 271 4.08 15.91 12.63
N LYS A 272 3.85 16.96 13.43
CA LYS A 272 3.26 16.81 14.78
C LYS A 272 1.85 16.24 14.72
N LEU A 273 1.03 16.73 13.80
CA LEU A 273 -0.32 16.22 13.60
C LEU A 273 -0.31 14.79 13.04
N ALA A 274 0.54 14.50 12.05
CA ALA A 274 0.74 13.16 11.51
C ALA A 274 1.12 12.16 12.61
N ASN A 275 2.08 12.53 13.47
CA ASN A 275 2.45 11.75 14.64
C ASN A 275 1.27 11.51 15.60
N ALA A 276 0.46 12.54 15.89
CA ALA A 276 -0.70 12.41 16.77
C ALA A 276 -1.78 11.47 16.21
N ILE A 277 -2.03 11.54 14.89
CA ILE A 277 -2.97 10.65 14.20
C ILE A 277 -2.51 9.19 14.30
N VAL A 278 -1.25 8.92 13.94
CA VAL A 278 -0.71 7.55 13.92
C VAL A 278 -0.59 6.98 15.34
N ALA A 279 -0.19 7.80 16.32
CA ALA A 279 -0.16 7.41 17.73
C ALA A 279 -1.54 7.04 18.29
N SER A 280 -2.61 7.57 17.69
CA SER A 280 -4.00 7.33 18.10
C SER A 280 -4.67 6.19 17.33
N ALA A 281 -3.96 5.58 16.37
CA ALA A 281 -4.44 4.41 15.63
C ALA A 281 -4.35 3.13 16.48
N SER A 282 -5.00 2.06 16.03
CA SER A 282 -4.88 0.73 16.62
C SER A 282 -3.42 0.26 16.61
N LYS A 283 -3.05 -0.56 17.59
CA LYS A 283 -1.74 -1.20 17.60
C LYS A 283 -1.56 -2.02 16.31
N PHE A 284 -0.44 -1.83 15.63
CA PHE A 284 -0.15 -2.47 14.33
C PHE A 284 -1.08 -2.07 13.18
N ALA A 285 -1.72 -0.90 13.27
CA ALA A 285 -2.53 -0.33 12.20
C ALA A 285 -1.77 -0.32 10.86
N VAL A 286 -2.54 -0.41 9.77
CA VAL A 286 -2.02 -0.33 8.41
C VAL A 286 -2.24 1.07 7.87
N ILE A 287 -1.15 1.73 7.50
CA ILE A 287 -1.16 3.03 6.84
C ILE A 287 -1.20 2.77 5.35
N VAL A 288 -2.33 3.07 4.70
CA VAL A 288 -2.55 2.78 3.28
C VAL A 288 -2.37 4.04 2.45
N GLY A 289 -1.53 3.97 1.43
CA GLY A 289 -1.19 5.11 0.58
C GLY A 289 0.17 5.74 0.92
N TRP A 290 0.44 6.90 0.32
CA TRP A 290 1.77 7.49 0.31
C TRP A 290 1.76 8.99 0.62
N HIS A 291 2.91 9.53 1.02
CA HIS A 291 3.15 10.97 1.16
C HIS A 291 3.47 11.63 -0.19
N SER A 292 3.33 12.95 -0.32
CA SER A 292 3.92 13.66 -1.46
C SER A 292 5.36 14.06 -1.19
N TYR A 293 6.16 14.14 -2.25
CA TYR A 293 7.53 14.68 -2.19
C TYR A 293 7.56 16.21 -2.31
N THR A 294 6.39 16.87 -2.28
CA THR A 294 6.29 18.31 -2.58
C THR A 294 6.44 19.20 -1.36
N LYS A 295 6.33 18.60 -0.16
CA LYS A 295 6.44 19.30 1.13
C LYS A 295 7.79 19.07 1.82
N GLY A 296 8.76 18.49 1.10
CA GLY A 296 10.14 18.30 1.55
C GLY A 296 10.35 17.08 2.46
N ASP A 297 9.29 16.36 2.82
CA ASP A 297 9.43 15.04 3.43
C ASP A 297 9.80 13.95 2.42
N LEU A 298 10.42 12.91 2.95
CA LEU A 298 10.99 11.80 2.19
C LEU A 298 10.36 10.50 2.67
N GLU A 299 10.52 9.45 1.89
CA GLU A 299 10.21 8.08 2.31
C GLU A 299 10.84 7.76 3.67
N ALA A 300 12.09 8.19 3.85
CA ALA A 300 12.83 8.05 5.09
C ALA A 300 12.06 8.63 6.30
N THR A 301 11.48 9.82 6.18
CA THR A 301 10.74 10.48 7.28
C THR A 301 9.35 9.89 7.46
N PHE A 302 8.67 9.56 6.36
CA PHE A 302 7.34 8.98 6.37
C PHE A 302 7.35 7.61 7.06
N THR A 303 8.14 6.68 6.52
CA THR A 303 8.21 5.30 7.01
C THR A 303 8.77 5.24 8.43
N SER A 304 9.71 6.11 8.80
CA SER A 304 10.20 6.22 10.19
C SER A 304 9.11 6.62 11.17
N LEU A 305 8.30 7.62 10.83
CA LEU A 305 7.20 8.07 11.69
C LEU A 305 6.18 6.94 11.89
N MET A 306 5.76 6.27 10.81
CA MET A 306 4.82 5.14 10.91
C MET A 306 5.39 4.00 11.76
N SER A 307 6.66 3.65 11.51
CA SER A 307 7.36 2.57 12.22
C SER A 307 7.54 2.88 13.71
N SER A 308 7.73 4.15 14.09
CA SER A 308 7.86 4.58 15.50
C SER A 308 6.64 4.27 16.36
N HIS A 309 5.48 4.08 15.73
CA HIS A 309 4.22 3.67 16.36
C HIS A 309 3.87 2.20 16.09
N SER A 310 4.83 1.41 15.59
CA SER A 310 4.63 0.01 15.16
C SER A 310 3.56 -0.14 14.06
N ALA A 311 3.24 0.94 13.34
CA ALA A 311 2.33 0.89 12.20
C ALA A 311 3.05 0.38 10.95
N ARG A 312 2.29 -0.14 10.00
CA ARG A 312 2.79 -0.82 8.81
C ARG A 312 2.29 -0.11 7.57
N VAL A 313 3.17 0.31 6.68
CA VAL A 313 2.80 1.00 5.44
C VAL A 313 2.42 -0.02 4.37
N HIS A 314 1.42 0.30 3.55
CA HIS A 314 0.98 -0.53 2.44
C HIS A 314 0.50 0.30 1.24
N GLY A 315 1.13 0.04 0.09
CA GLY A 315 0.70 0.54 -1.20
C GLY A 315 0.93 2.03 -1.39
N LEU A 316 0.82 2.47 -2.64
CA LEU A 316 0.79 3.88 -2.99
C LEU A 316 -0.65 4.40 -2.96
N ASN A 317 -0.83 5.71 -2.92
CA ASN A 317 -2.15 6.34 -3.07
C ASN A 317 -2.87 5.89 -4.36
N THR A 318 -2.11 5.45 -5.36
CA THR A 318 -2.59 4.97 -6.67
C THR A 318 -2.94 3.48 -6.70
N LEU A 319 -2.80 2.72 -5.60
CA LEU A 319 -3.12 1.30 -5.57
C LEU A 319 -4.63 1.07 -5.81
N PRO A 320 -5.04 0.39 -6.90
CA PRO A 320 -6.44 0.33 -7.32
C PRO A 320 -7.20 -0.86 -6.72
N ASN A 321 -8.53 -0.73 -6.68
CA ASN A 321 -9.49 -1.81 -6.39
C ASN A 321 -9.29 -2.52 -5.05
N LEU A 322 -8.67 -1.88 -4.06
CA LEU A 322 -8.31 -2.56 -2.82
C LEU A 322 -9.56 -3.03 -2.05
N SER A 323 -10.66 -2.27 -2.03
CA SER A 323 -11.94 -2.71 -1.44
C SER A 323 -12.54 -3.92 -2.14
N PHE A 324 -12.39 -4.00 -3.47
CA PHE A 324 -12.92 -5.11 -4.25
C PHE A 324 -12.10 -6.37 -3.99
N ILE A 325 -10.78 -6.30 -4.15
CA ILE A 325 -9.88 -7.45 -4.03
C ILE A 325 -9.92 -8.01 -2.61
N HIS A 326 -9.95 -7.14 -1.58
CA HIS A 326 -10.11 -7.53 -0.19
C HIS A 326 -11.41 -8.31 0.07
N GLY A 327 -12.47 -7.98 -0.68
CA GLY A 327 -13.78 -8.65 -0.59
C GLY A 327 -13.87 -10.00 -1.31
N VAL A 328 -12.88 -10.37 -2.15
CA VAL A 328 -12.89 -11.66 -2.86
C VAL A 328 -12.09 -12.72 -2.08
N PRO A 329 -12.73 -13.79 -1.58
CA PRO A 329 -12.03 -14.87 -0.91
C PRO A 329 -11.23 -15.72 -1.91
N LEU A 330 -10.16 -16.36 -1.44
CA LEU A 330 -9.50 -17.40 -2.23
C LEU A 330 -10.43 -18.60 -2.43
N PRO A 331 -10.27 -19.36 -3.53
CA PRO A 331 -10.92 -20.65 -3.67
C PRO A 331 -10.62 -21.57 -2.49
N GLN A 332 -11.60 -22.39 -2.11
CA GLN A 332 -11.47 -23.30 -0.98
C GLN A 332 -10.24 -24.20 -1.13
N GLY A 333 -9.40 -24.24 -0.09
CA GLY A 333 -8.21 -25.09 -0.05
C GLY A 333 -7.03 -24.55 -0.85
N TYR A 334 -7.11 -23.34 -1.41
CA TYR A 334 -5.96 -22.72 -2.05
C TYR A 334 -4.83 -22.49 -1.04
N THR A 335 -3.62 -22.86 -1.41
CA THR A 335 -2.40 -22.60 -0.64
C THR A 335 -1.37 -21.99 -1.57
N PHE A 336 -0.73 -20.90 -1.14
CA PHE A 336 0.37 -20.31 -1.88
C PHE A 336 1.55 -21.29 -1.91
N ARG A 337 2.11 -21.50 -3.10
CA ARG A 337 3.29 -22.33 -3.32
C ARG A 337 4.17 -21.68 -4.36
N GLN A 338 5.40 -21.42 -3.98
CA GLN A 338 6.34 -20.78 -4.86
C GLN A 338 6.79 -21.76 -5.94
N LYS A 339 6.91 -21.28 -7.19
CA LYS A 339 7.32 -22.14 -8.30
C LYS A 339 8.73 -22.71 -8.06
N PRO A 340 8.98 -23.98 -8.43
CA PRO A 340 10.33 -24.53 -8.42
C PRO A 340 11.21 -23.80 -9.44
N LEU A 341 12.52 -23.77 -9.19
CA LEU A 341 13.50 -23.19 -10.10
C LEU A 341 13.46 -23.87 -11.46
N CYS A 342 13.79 -23.14 -12.53
CA CYS A 342 14.00 -23.75 -13.83
C CYS A 342 15.09 -24.84 -13.75
N PRO A 343 14.97 -25.96 -14.48
CA PRO A 343 15.92 -27.07 -14.43
C PRO A 343 17.39 -26.66 -14.59
N ASP A 344 17.67 -25.74 -15.51
CA ASP A 344 19.04 -25.25 -15.79
C ASP A 344 19.61 -24.42 -14.64
N ALA A 345 18.77 -23.67 -13.92
CA ALA A 345 19.16 -22.92 -12.73
C ALA A 345 19.43 -23.85 -11.53
N ALA A 346 18.64 -24.91 -11.37
CA ALA A 346 18.86 -25.92 -10.34
C ALA A 346 20.19 -26.67 -10.55
N ALA A 347 20.58 -26.91 -11.81
CA ALA A 347 21.87 -27.50 -12.17
C ALA A 347 23.05 -26.53 -11.97
N ALA A 348 22.82 -25.21 -12.05
CA ALA A 348 23.84 -24.17 -11.84
C ALA A 348 24.07 -23.81 -10.36
N ALA A 349 23.21 -24.22 -9.43
CA ALA A 349 23.38 -23.97 -8.00
C ALA A 349 24.61 -24.67 -7.38
N SER A 350 25.30 -25.54 -8.13
CA SER A 350 26.58 -26.16 -7.76
C SER A 350 27.82 -25.35 -8.18
N VAL A 351 27.67 -24.06 -8.53
CA VAL A 351 28.78 -23.23 -9.01
C VAL A 351 29.68 -22.76 -7.86
N ASN A 352 30.97 -23.08 -7.99
CA ASN A 352 32.07 -22.68 -7.13
C ASN A 352 32.15 -21.13 -7.02
N VAL A 353 32.18 -20.61 -5.80
CA VAL A 353 31.90 -19.20 -5.43
C VAL A 353 33.01 -18.20 -5.80
N SER A 354 33.82 -18.48 -6.83
CA SER A 354 34.85 -17.55 -7.34
C SER A 354 34.31 -16.58 -8.42
N LYS A 355 32.99 -16.44 -8.56
CA LYS A 355 32.34 -15.61 -9.58
C LYS A 355 31.50 -14.49 -8.94
N VAL A 356 31.34 -13.39 -9.68
CA VAL A 356 30.37 -12.34 -9.37
C VAL A 356 28.98 -12.85 -9.78
N LEU A 357 28.01 -12.77 -8.87
CA LEU A 357 26.60 -13.05 -9.13
C LEU A 357 25.86 -11.72 -9.30
N SER A 358 25.04 -11.63 -10.34
CA SER A 358 24.11 -10.51 -10.54
C SER A 358 22.69 -11.04 -10.41
N VAL A 359 21.86 -10.35 -9.64
CA VAL A 359 20.45 -10.71 -9.41
C VAL A 359 19.62 -9.47 -9.66
N ALA A 360 18.56 -9.61 -10.45
CA ALA A 360 17.58 -8.56 -10.66
C ALA A 360 16.47 -8.70 -9.60
N VAL A 361 16.15 -7.60 -8.92
CA VAL A 361 15.10 -7.55 -7.90
C VAL A 361 14.20 -6.35 -8.19
N GLN A 362 12.90 -6.57 -8.32
CA GLN A 362 11.89 -5.51 -8.34
C GLN A 362 11.62 -5.12 -6.90
N THR A 363 11.98 -3.89 -6.54
CA THR A 363 11.61 -3.25 -5.28
C THR A 363 10.22 -2.61 -5.37
N ASP A 364 9.66 -2.23 -4.21
CA ASP A 364 8.42 -1.45 -4.06
C ASP A 364 7.13 -2.25 -4.28
N GLY A 365 7.26 -3.59 -4.16
CA GLY A 365 6.15 -4.52 -4.14
C GLY A 365 5.60 -4.95 -5.52
N LEU A 366 4.88 -6.07 -5.50
CA LEU A 366 4.38 -6.73 -6.69
C LEU A 366 3.21 -5.98 -7.33
N GLY A 367 3.29 -5.77 -8.64
CA GLY A 367 2.23 -5.15 -9.43
C GLY A 367 2.48 -3.70 -9.81
N LEU A 368 3.45 -3.02 -9.20
CA LEU A 368 3.99 -1.78 -9.75
C LEU A 368 4.93 -2.11 -10.92
N GLY A 369 4.74 -1.48 -12.08
CA GLY A 369 5.70 -1.59 -13.19
C GLY A 369 5.51 -2.79 -14.13
N THR A 370 6.44 -3.75 -14.09
CA THR A 370 6.84 -4.54 -15.27
C THR A 370 6.21 -5.93 -15.42
N TRP A 371 5.34 -6.38 -14.49
CA TRP A 371 4.77 -7.73 -14.51
C TRP A 371 4.07 -8.11 -15.83
N THR A 372 3.38 -7.16 -16.44
CA THR A 372 2.60 -7.35 -17.68
C THR A 372 3.40 -7.03 -18.94
N LYS A 373 4.69 -6.68 -18.82
CA LYS A 373 5.50 -6.25 -19.96
C LYS A 373 6.04 -7.45 -20.75
N PRO A 374 6.18 -7.32 -22.08
CA PRO A 374 6.87 -8.33 -22.90
C PRO A 374 8.28 -8.63 -22.37
N GLY A 375 8.72 -9.88 -22.50
CA GLY A 375 10.02 -10.35 -22.01
C GLY A 375 10.03 -10.81 -20.54
N ARG A 376 8.96 -10.56 -19.76
CA ARG A 376 8.85 -11.09 -18.39
C ARG A 376 8.90 -12.62 -18.39
N GLY A 377 9.84 -13.19 -17.64
CA GLY A 377 10.08 -14.63 -17.52
C GLY A 377 11.17 -15.16 -18.47
N GLU A 378 11.78 -14.34 -19.31
CA GLU A 378 12.91 -14.75 -20.16
C GLU A 378 14.24 -14.86 -19.38
N ILE A 379 14.37 -14.13 -18.27
CA ILE A 379 15.52 -14.17 -17.37
C ILE A 379 15.08 -14.38 -15.91
N PRO A 380 15.92 -14.95 -15.05
CA PRO A 380 15.65 -15.01 -13.61
C PRO A 380 15.45 -13.61 -13.03
N TYR A 381 14.35 -13.42 -12.32
CA TYR A 381 13.96 -12.13 -11.76
C TYR A 381 13.27 -12.33 -10.40
N ALA A 382 13.70 -11.58 -9.39
CA ALA A 382 13.08 -11.61 -8.07
C ALA A 382 12.05 -10.49 -7.92
N TRP A 383 10.95 -10.81 -7.26
CA TRP A 383 9.76 -9.97 -7.14
C TRP A 383 9.38 -9.85 -5.67
N GLU A 384 9.38 -8.62 -5.16
CA GLU A 384 8.98 -8.35 -3.77
C GLU A 384 7.48 -8.51 -3.58
N VAL A 385 7.09 -9.27 -2.55
CA VAL A 385 5.71 -9.51 -2.13
C VAL A 385 5.46 -8.77 -0.83
N THR A 386 4.58 -7.77 -0.86
CA THR A 386 4.13 -7.09 0.36
C THR A 386 3.32 -8.07 1.20
N LEU A 387 3.81 -8.40 2.40
CA LEU A 387 3.24 -9.53 3.16
C LEU A 387 1.79 -9.31 3.61
N ASN A 388 1.33 -8.06 3.74
CA ASN A 388 -0.07 -7.76 4.06
C ASN A 388 -1.05 -8.21 2.96
N ASP A 389 -0.58 -8.39 1.73
CA ASP A 389 -1.42 -8.78 0.61
C ASP A 389 -2.00 -10.19 0.78
N VAL A 390 -1.45 -11.00 1.69
CA VAL A 390 -1.99 -12.32 2.05
C VAL A 390 -3.46 -12.27 2.51
N TRP A 391 -3.90 -11.12 3.04
CA TRP A 391 -5.28 -10.89 3.46
C TRP A 391 -5.89 -9.60 2.88
N LEU A 392 -5.06 -8.60 2.49
CA LEU A 392 -5.56 -7.40 1.81
C LEU A 392 -5.87 -7.62 0.34
N GLN A 393 -5.01 -8.35 -0.38
CA GLN A 393 -5.12 -8.56 -1.82
C GLN A 393 -4.89 -10.02 -2.22
N PRO A 394 -5.57 -10.99 -1.58
CA PRO A 394 -5.20 -12.40 -1.67
C PRO A 394 -5.34 -12.96 -3.09
N THR A 395 -6.38 -12.55 -3.81
CA THR A 395 -6.63 -13.00 -5.19
C THR A 395 -5.69 -12.35 -6.21
N LEU A 396 -5.17 -11.15 -5.93
CA LEU A 396 -4.11 -10.54 -6.72
C LEU A 396 -2.81 -11.33 -6.55
N LEU A 397 -2.44 -11.70 -5.32
CA LEU A 397 -1.31 -12.61 -5.09
C LEU A 397 -1.52 -13.95 -5.80
N MET A 398 -2.72 -14.53 -5.72
CA MET A 398 -3.04 -15.78 -6.40
C MET A 398 -2.78 -15.66 -7.92
N MET A 399 -3.22 -14.56 -8.55
CA MET A 399 -2.95 -14.29 -9.96
C MET A 399 -1.45 -14.33 -10.26
N PHE A 400 -0.64 -13.64 -9.47
CA PHE A 400 0.81 -13.61 -9.66
C PHE A 400 1.45 -14.99 -9.49
N TYR A 401 1.04 -15.77 -8.48
CA TYR A 401 1.54 -17.13 -8.24
C TYR A 401 1.19 -18.10 -9.36
N GLU A 402 -0.01 -17.97 -9.93
CA GLU A 402 -0.44 -18.83 -11.04
C GLU A 402 0.25 -18.47 -12.36
N GLN A 403 0.49 -17.17 -12.59
CA GLN A 403 1.17 -16.67 -13.78
C GLN A 403 2.70 -16.80 -13.74
N ALA A 404 3.28 -16.95 -12.54
CA ALA A 404 4.72 -17.07 -12.35
C ALA A 404 5.32 -18.20 -13.22
N THR A 405 6.38 -17.85 -13.95
CA THR A 405 7.24 -18.79 -14.64
C THR A 405 8.27 -19.39 -13.65
N CYS A 406 9.07 -20.36 -14.07
CA CYS A 406 10.15 -20.89 -13.23
C CYS A 406 11.32 -19.90 -13.05
N ASN A 407 11.33 -18.79 -13.79
CA ASN A 407 12.30 -17.69 -13.67
C ASN A 407 11.83 -16.58 -12.71
N ASP A 408 10.55 -16.59 -12.32
CA ASP A 408 10.01 -15.63 -11.36
C ASP A 408 10.19 -16.17 -9.95
N ARG A 409 10.89 -15.42 -9.09
CA ARG A 409 11.06 -15.77 -7.67
C ARG A 409 10.42 -14.71 -6.80
N PHE A 410 9.58 -15.12 -5.86
CA PHE A 410 8.99 -14.22 -4.87
C PHE A 410 9.83 -14.16 -3.60
N VAL A 411 9.98 -12.95 -3.07
CA VAL A 411 10.65 -12.67 -1.79
C VAL A 411 9.78 -11.72 -0.98
N GLY A 412 9.81 -11.77 0.34
CA GLY A 412 9.08 -10.79 1.16
C GLY A 412 9.62 -9.38 0.95
N ALA A 413 8.75 -8.38 0.94
CA ALA A 413 9.12 -6.98 0.75
C ALA A 413 9.43 -6.27 2.09
N LEU A 414 10.49 -5.46 2.07
CA LEU A 414 10.76 -4.25 2.88
C LEU A 414 9.77 -4.02 4.03
N SER A 415 10.06 -4.15 5.33
CA SER A 415 11.04 -5.02 5.97
C SER A 415 10.33 -5.74 7.12
N GLY A 416 9.20 -6.39 6.83
CA GLY A 416 8.35 -6.97 7.87
C GLY A 416 6.96 -7.37 7.39
N PRO A 417 5.96 -7.41 8.28
CA PRO A 417 4.58 -7.77 7.93
C PRO A 417 3.86 -6.61 7.22
N GLY A 418 4.55 -5.91 6.30
CA GLY A 418 4.23 -4.60 5.72
C GLY A 418 5.45 -3.69 5.71
N TYR A 419 5.37 -2.54 5.03
CA TYR A 419 6.51 -1.64 4.93
C TYR A 419 6.77 -0.87 6.22
N MET A 420 7.96 -1.10 6.78
CA MET A 420 8.43 -0.50 8.02
C MET A 420 9.97 -0.47 8.05
N TYR A 421 10.51 0.37 8.92
CA TYR A 421 11.93 0.44 9.28
C TYR A 421 12.13 -0.18 10.65
N PRO A 422 12.68 -1.41 10.74
CA PRO A 422 12.82 -2.13 12.00
C PRO A 422 13.56 -1.36 13.10
N ARG A 423 14.51 -0.48 12.75
CA ARG A 423 15.23 0.36 13.72
C ARG A 423 14.36 1.45 14.34
N ALA A 424 13.35 1.92 13.61
CA ALA A 424 12.40 2.89 14.13
C ALA A 424 11.29 2.23 14.96
N VAL A 425 11.08 0.92 14.83
CA VAL A 425 10.06 0.19 15.62
C VAL A 425 10.45 0.11 17.09
N PRO A 426 9.53 0.39 18.03
CA PRO A 426 9.79 0.18 19.46
C PRO A 426 10.24 -1.25 19.76
N SER A 427 11.31 -1.40 20.55
CA SER A 427 11.86 -2.72 20.91
C SER A 427 10.85 -3.65 21.60
N SER A 428 9.84 -3.09 22.28
CA SER A 428 8.77 -3.85 22.93
C SER A 428 7.78 -4.51 21.97
N THR A 429 7.66 -4.03 20.73
CA THR A 429 6.68 -4.50 19.74
C THR A 429 7.34 -5.18 18.54
N LEU A 430 8.61 -4.87 18.26
CA LEU A 430 9.38 -5.45 17.17
C LEU A 430 9.34 -7.00 17.14
N PRO A 431 9.55 -7.74 18.25
CA PRO A 431 9.47 -9.21 18.22
C PRO A 431 8.11 -9.74 17.74
N THR A 432 7.02 -9.04 18.06
CA THR A 432 5.67 -9.43 17.61
C THR A 432 5.53 -9.20 16.10
N LEU A 433 6.04 -8.09 15.57
CA LEU A 433 6.02 -7.80 14.14
C LEU A 433 6.89 -8.79 13.34
N LEU A 434 8.05 -9.18 13.87
CA LEU A 434 8.88 -10.20 13.24
C LEU A 434 8.22 -11.58 13.25
N ALA A 435 7.52 -11.94 14.34
CA ALA A 435 6.73 -13.17 14.38
C ALA A 435 5.57 -13.17 13.37
N MET A 436 4.89 -12.03 13.20
CA MET A 436 3.88 -11.86 12.14
C MET A 436 4.49 -12.02 10.74
N ALA A 437 5.63 -11.37 10.48
CA ALA A 437 6.34 -11.50 9.20
C ALA A 437 6.71 -12.96 8.91
N ASN A 438 7.27 -13.67 9.89
CA ASN A 438 7.59 -15.09 9.74
C ASN A 438 6.35 -15.93 9.40
N GLY A 439 5.22 -15.71 10.10
CA GLY A 439 3.97 -16.39 9.80
C GLY A 439 3.48 -16.15 8.36
N PHE A 440 3.58 -14.91 7.87
CA PHE A 440 3.20 -14.58 6.49
C PHE A 440 4.17 -15.15 5.46
N LEU A 441 5.47 -15.18 5.75
CA LEU A 441 6.46 -15.83 4.89
C LEU A 441 6.17 -17.34 4.77
N GLU A 442 5.79 -18.00 5.87
CA GLU A 442 5.38 -19.41 5.87
C GLU A 442 4.09 -19.64 5.07
N GLU A 443 3.05 -18.81 5.25
CA GLU A 443 1.78 -18.92 4.51
C GLU A 443 1.97 -18.71 3.01
N LEU A 444 2.85 -17.78 2.63
CA LEU A 444 3.14 -17.43 1.23
C LEU A 444 4.22 -18.33 0.59
N ASP A 445 4.82 -19.26 1.34
CA ASP A 445 5.93 -20.10 0.85
C ASP A 445 7.14 -19.28 0.36
N LEU A 446 7.48 -18.23 1.12
CA LEU A 446 8.60 -17.33 0.89
C LEU A 446 9.77 -17.69 1.83
N HIS A 447 10.97 -17.78 1.29
CA HIS A 447 12.17 -18.22 2.04
C HIS A 447 13.25 -17.13 2.16
N ALA A 448 12.98 -15.95 1.63
CA ALA A 448 13.84 -14.79 1.72
C ALA A 448 12.97 -13.54 1.79
N MET A 449 13.51 -12.48 2.40
CA MET A 449 12.88 -11.18 2.53
C MET A 449 13.95 -10.11 2.28
N THR A 450 13.59 -9.06 1.56
CA THR A 450 14.43 -7.88 1.42
C THR A 450 14.26 -6.97 2.63
N ILE A 451 15.32 -6.27 2.99
CA ILE A 451 15.34 -5.37 4.13
C ILE A 451 15.93 -4.03 3.68
N MET A 452 15.21 -2.98 4.00
CA MET A 452 15.58 -1.58 3.84
C MET A 452 15.23 -0.82 5.12
N ASP A 453 16.19 -0.01 5.58
CA ASP A 453 15.99 0.89 6.71
C ASP A 453 16.80 2.19 6.49
N GLU A 454 16.08 3.31 6.40
CA GLU A 454 16.66 4.65 6.26
C GLU A 454 16.42 5.55 7.47
N SER A 455 15.96 5.00 8.59
CA SER A 455 15.45 5.79 9.72
C SER A 455 16.49 6.66 10.43
N HIS A 456 17.78 6.47 10.13
CA HIS A 456 18.89 7.24 10.69
C HIS A 456 19.68 8.05 9.64
N GLY A 457 19.07 8.42 8.52
CA GLY A 457 19.65 9.35 7.55
C GLY A 457 20.78 8.79 6.69
N GLN A 458 20.94 7.46 6.68
CA GLN A 458 21.76 6.71 5.72
C GLN A 458 21.03 5.42 5.38
N LEU A 459 20.99 5.08 4.09
CA LEU A 459 20.58 3.77 3.59
C LEU A 459 21.40 2.67 4.26
N GLN A 460 20.75 1.86 5.09
CA GLN A 460 21.37 0.70 5.74
C GLN A 460 20.66 -0.57 5.27
N HIS A 461 21.31 -1.31 4.37
CA HIS A 461 20.88 -2.66 3.98
C HIS A 461 21.28 -3.72 5.03
N ASN A 462 22.12 -3.37 5.99
CA ASN A 462 22.53 -4.24 7.08
C ASN A 462 21.96 -3.69 8.39
N LEU A 463 20.91 -4.35 8.88
CA LEU A 463 20.38 -4.05 10.21
C LEU A 463 21.41 -4.43 11.29
N PRO A 464 21.44 -3.69 12.41
CA PRO A 464 22.29 -4.05 13.53
C PRO A 464 21.89 -5.41 14.12
N LYS A 465 22.88 -6.09 14.70
CA LYS A 465 22.78 -7.49 15.11
C LYS A 465 21.64 -7.76 16.09
N ASP A 466 21.33 -6.82 16.97
CA ASP A 466 20.24 -6.89 17.95
C ASP A 466 18.83 -6.87 17.33
N ILE A 467 18.72 -6.55 16.03
CA ILE A 467 17.46 -6.61 15.26
C ILE A 467 17.38 -7.90 14.43
N VAL A 468 18.54 -8.44 14.00
CA VAL A 468 18.63 -9.61 13.11
C VAL A 468 18.71 -10.93 13.88
N ASP A 469 19.38 -10.95 15.03
CA ASP A 469 19.50 -12.10 15.95
C ASP A 469 18.34 -12.15 16.94
#